data_AF-A0A9D8NZH0-F1
#
_entry.id   AF-A0A9D8NZH0-F1
#
_cell.length_a   1.000
_cell.length_b   1.000
_cell.length_c   1.000
_cell.angle_alpha   90.00
_cell.angle_beta   90.00
_cell.angle_gamma   90.00
#
_symmetry.space_group_name_H-M   'P 1'
#
loop_
_entity.id
_entity.type
_entity.pdbx_description
1 polymer ?
#
loop_
_entity_poly.entity_id
_entity_poly.type
_entity_poly.pdbx_seq_one_letter_code
_entity_poly.pdbx_strand_id
1 'polypeptide(L)'
;MVSYDPKSWWGLIFQFHKSDTFRRLLAAMSSVALFNAGIVYLDDRFFGDAFKGTSLVHSLLGFIISLLLVFRTNTAYERWWEGRRLWGQLVNSSRNIALKLHACLPERHSSRAVCAALIERFAWTLREHLLNGAAPSTGAAISHGPNRVSAELFTEVDRLYRTGELTDTQYRNLNPDISILADVCGACERIKKTPIPYSYSLFIKKFVFVYTVSMPFCFAPLFGYWSILLSTFMLYVLGSLELIAEEIENPFGDDANDLPTDEIAKTIAANVREILADGAGRAQRPLHRIFRANAA
;
A
#
# COMPACT_ATOMS: atom_id res chain seq x y z
N MET A 1 -2.00 -7.67 -0.47
CA MET A 1 -0.69 -8.14 -0.98
C MET A 1 -0.63 -9.66 -1.14
N VAL A 2 -0.36 -10.12 -2.35
CA VAL A 2 -0.08 -11.53 -2.67
C VAL A 2 1.27 -11.95 -2.08
N SER A 3 1.30 -13.04 -1.32
CA SER A 3 2.54 -13.66 -0.85
C SER A 3 3.12 -14.56 -1.94
N TYR A 4 4.39 -14.39 -2.28
CA TYR A 4 5.08 -15.22 -3.28
C TYR A 4 6.56 -15.38 -2.93
N ASP A 5 7.20 -16.43 -3.47
CA ASP A 5 8.65 -16.64 -3.37
C ASP A 5 9.34 -15.95 -4.56
N PRO A 6 10.14 -14.88 -4.35
CA PRO A 6 10.83 -14.18 -5.43
C PRO A 6 11.90 -15.04 -6.13
N LYS A 7 12.30 -16.18 -5.54
CA LYS A 7 13.27 -17.11 -6.15
C LYS A 7 12.63 -18.09 -7.15
N SER A 8 11.30 -18.22 -7.15
CA SER A 8 10.55 -19.10 -8.05
C SER A 8 10.37 -18.48 -9.45
N TRP A 9 11.48 -18.25 -10.16
CA TRP A 9 11.49 -17.47 -11.41
C TRP A 9 10.52 -18.02 -12.48
N TRP A 10 10.58 -19.32 -12.77
CA TRP A 10 9.68 -19.96 -13.74
C TRP A 10 8.23 -20.03 -13.24
N GLY A 11 8.03 -20.25 -11.95
CA GLY A 11 6.69 -20.27 -11.35
C GLY A 11 5.98 -18.92 -11.49
N LEU A 12 6.71 -17.82 -11.31
CA LEU A 12 6.16 -16.46 -11.43
C LEU A 12 5.81 -16.07 -12.87
N ILE A 13 6.58 -16.52 -13.87
CA ILE A 13 6.30 -16.25 -15.29
C ILE A 13 4.98 -16.87 -15.74
N PHE A 14 4.66 -18.07 -15.24
CA PHE A 14 3.46 -18.83 -15.65
C PHE A 14 2.30 -18.76 -14.65
N GLN A 15 2.43 -18.00 -13.55
CA GLN A 15 1.34 -17.76 -12.62
C GLN A 15 0.39 -16.68 -13.14
N PHE A 16 -0.71 -17.12 -13.76
CA PHE A 16 -1.81 -16.25 -14.16
C PHE A 16 -2.69 -15.89 -12.94
N HIS A 17 -2.49 -14.71 -12.35
CA HIS A 17 -3.31 -14.21 -11.23
C HIS A 17 -4.71 -13.73 -11.68
N LYS A 18 -5.67 -13.63 -10.75
CA LYS A 18 -7.02 -13.08 -11.05
C LYS A 18 -7.01 -11.59 -11.40
N SER A 19 -6.01 -10.84 -10.93
CA SER A 19 -5.79 -9.40 -11.22
C SER A 19 -4.92 -9.18 -12.45
N ASP A 20 -4.69 -10.23 -13.26
CA ASP A 20 -3.71 -10.22 -14.33
C ASP A 20 -3.92 -9.05 -15.31
N THR A 21 -2.91 -8.19 -15.34
CA THR A 21 -2.76 -7.02 -16.21
C THR A 21 -3.06 -7.38 -17.66
N PHE A 22 -2.68 -8.60 -18.08
CA PHE A 22 -3.00 -9.13 -19.40
C PHE A 22 -4.50 -9.24 -19.65
N ARG A 23 -5.30 -9.73 -18.69
CA ARG A 23 -6.77 -9.80 -18.83
C ARG A 23 -7.40 -8.42 -18.88
N ARG A 24 -6.90 -7.47 -18.08
CA ARG A 24 -7.36 -6.07 -18.09
C ARG A 24 -7.08 -5.41 -19.45
N LEU A 25 -5.93 -5.72 -20.06
CA LEU A 25 -5.51 -5.17 -21.36
C LEU A 25 -5.99 -5.97 -22.58
N LEU A 26 -6.53 -7.18 -22.40
CA LEU A 26 -6.85 -8.10 -23.51
C LEU A 26 -7.75 -7.45 -24.57
N ALA A 27 -8.76 -6.69 -24.14
CA ALA A 27 -9.65 -5.96 -25.05
C ALA A 27 -8.90 -4.87 -25.84
N ALA A 28 -8.03 -4.12 -25.18
CA ALA A 28 -7.21 -3.09 -25.83
C ALA A 28 -6.18 -3.72 -26.78
N MET A 29 -5.54 -4.81 -26.38
CA MET A 29 -4.59 -5.59 -27.19
C MET A 29 -5.25 -6.14 -28.45
N SER A 30 -6.43 -6.76 -28.30
CA SER A 30 -7.20 -7.27 -29.44
C SER A 30 -7.62 -6.16 -30.40
N SER A 31 -8.01 -5.00 -29.85
CA SER A 31 -8.39 -3.82 -30.64
C SER A 31 -7.20 -3.26 -31.42
N VAL A 32 -6.03 -3.13 -30.79
CA VAL A 32 -4.79 -2.67 -31.46
C VAL A 32 -4.31 -3.69 -32.49
N ALA A 33 -4.40 -4.99 -32.21
CA ALA A 33 -4.04 -6.03 -33.16
C ALA A 33 -4.93 -5.96 -34.43
N LEU A 34 -6.24 -5.82 -34.25
CA LEU A 34 -7.19 -5.69 -35.37
C LEU A 34 -6.96 -4.39 -36.15
N PHE A 35 -6.78 -3.27 -35.45
CA PHE A 35 -6.49 -1.99 -36.06
C PHE A 35 -5.19 -2.04 -36.88
N ASN A 36 -4.13 -2.62 -36.32
CA ASN A 36 -2.85 -2.74 -37.00
C ASN A 36 -2.93 -3.68 -38.22
N ALA A 37 -3.68 -4.77 -38.14
CA ALA A 37 -3.92 -5.63 -39.31
C ALA A 37 -4.57 -4.85 -40.46
N GLY A 38 -5.52 -3.95 -40.14
CA GLY A 38 -6.10 -3.03 -41.12
C GLY A 38 -5.06 -2.06 -41.70
N ILE A 39 -4.20 -1.48 -40.87
CA ILE A 39 -3.14 -0.57 -41.33
C ILE A 39 -2.15 -1.27 -42.25
N VAL A 40 -1.67 -2.46 -41.89
CA VAL A 40 -0.76 -3.24 -42.75
C VAL A 40 -1.40 -3.56 -44.09
N TYR A 41 -2.67 -3.97 -44.11
CA TYR A 41 -3.40 -4.23 -45.34
C TYR A 41 -3.52 -2.99 -46.23
N LEU A 42 -3.77 -1.82 -45.64
CA LEU A 42 -3.85 -0.55 -46.38
C LEU A 42 -2.49 -0.08 -46.85
N ASP A 43 -1.43 -0.30 -46.06
CA ASP A 43 -0.06 0.08 -46.38
C ASP A 43 0.45 -0.64 -47.63
N ASP A 44 0.26 -1.97 -47.67
CA ASP A 44 0.64 -2.83 -48.80
C ASP A 44 -0.08 -2.45 -50.11
N ARG A 45 -1.31 -1.93 -50.03
CA ARG A 45 -2.13 -1.62 -51.22
C ARG A 45 -2.15 -0.16 -51.65
N PHE A 46 -2.05 0.78 -50.73
CA PHE A 46 -2.38 2.19 -50.99
C PHE A 46 -1.32 3.20 -50.56
N PHE A 47 -0.58 2.96 -49.47
CA PHE A 47 0.28 3.99 -48.90
C PHE A 47 1.72 4.01 -49.44
N GLY A 48 2.20 2.92 -50.04
CA GLY A 48 3.52 2.88 -50.68
C GLY A 48 4.63 3.37 -49.74
N ASP A 49 5.22 4.53 -50.05
CA ASP A 49 6.36 5.09 -49.30
C ASP A 49 5.97 6.22 -48.32
N ALA A 50 4.67 6.54 -48.17
CA ALA A 50 4.21 7.74 -47.46
C ALA A 50 4.65 7.83 -45.98
N PHE A 51 4.83 6.68 -45.31
CA PHE A 51 5.22 6.62 -43.90
C PHE A 51 6.69 6.23 -43.69
N LYS A 52 7.48 6.12 -44.75
CA LYS A 52 8.92 5.84 -44.62
C LYS A 52 9.61 7.01 -43.91
N GLY A 53 10.36 6.70 -42.84
CA GLY A 53 11.13 7.67 -42.07
C GLY A 53 10.47 8.19 -40.79
N THR A 54 9.23 7.80 -40.47
CA THR A 54 8.57 8.17 -39.20
C THR A 54 9.14 7.45 -37.97
N SER A 55 10.06 6.51 -38.17
CA SER A 55 10.71 5.72 -37.12
C SER A 55 11.57 6.57 -36.19
N LEU A 56 12.23 7.61 -36.70
CA LEU A 56 13.02 8.50 -35.86
C LEU A 56 12.13 9.23 -34.83
N VAL A 57 10.97 9.71 -35.26
CA VAL A 57 10.01 10.39 -34.39
C VAL A 57 9.47 9.41 -33.35
N HIS A 58 9.09 8.20 -33.74
CA HIS A 58 8.62 7.18 -32.80
C HIS A 58 9.70 6.75 -31.80
N SER A 59 10.96 6.62 -32.21
CA SER A 59 12.06 6.31 -31.28
C SER A 59 12.25 7.43 -30.24
N LEU A 60 12.19 8.69 -30.65
CA LEU A 60 12.30 9.84 -29.74
C LEU A 60 11.10 9.90 -28.78
N LEU A 61 9.87 9.74 -29.28
CA LEU A 61 8.67 9.68 -28.44
C LEU A 61 8.71 8.48 -27.50
N GLY A 62 9.21 7.33 -27.98
CA GLY A 62 9.41 6.08 -27.23
C GLY A 62 10.38 6.24 -26.07
N PHE A 63 11.44 7.01 -26.26
CA PHE A 63 12.36 7.38 -25.18
C PHE A 63 11.65 8.28 -24.14
N ILE A 64 10.93 9.31 -24.58
CA ILE A 64 10.25 10.24 -23.68
C ILE A 64 9.16 9.52 -22.87
N ILE A 65 8.33 8.68 -23.50
CA ILE A 65 7.28 7.92 -22.80
C ILE A 65 7.87 6.94 -21.80
N SER A 66 8.97 6.26 -22.14
CA SER A 66 9.68 5.38 -21.21
C SER A 66 10.15 6.15 -19.98
N LEU A 67 10.74 7.34 -20.18
CA LEU A 67 11.20 8.18 -19.07
C LEU A 67 10.03 8.64 -18.20
N LEU A 68 8.92 9.08 -18.80
CA LEU A 68 7.72 9.52 -18.07
C LEU A 68 7.09 8.39 -17.26
N LEU A 69 6.97 7.18 -17.83
CA LEU A 69 6.43 6.01 -17.13
C LEU A 69 7.32 5.59 -15.95
N VAL A 70 8.65 5.69 -16.09
CA VAL A 70 9.57 5.44 -14.98
C VAL A 70 9.31 6.42 -13.84
N PHE A 71 9.23 7.73 -14.11
CA PHE A 71 8.93 8.71 -13.07
C PHE A 71 7.56 8.46 -12.42
N ARG A 72 6.53 8.17 -13.22
CA ARG A 72 5.18 7.87 -12.73
C ARG A 72 5.14 6.65 -11.82
N THR A 73 5.88 5.61 -12.18
CA THR A 73 5.99 4.37 -11.39
C THR A 73 6.76 4.64 -10.09
N ASN A 74 7.85 5.41 -10.16
CA ASN A 74 8.64 5.74 -8.97
C ASN A 74 7.84 6.57 -7.97
N THR A 75 7.09 7.58 -8.42
CA THR A 75 6.23 8.38 -7.54
C THR A 75 5.12 7.54 -6.89
N ALA A 76 4.54 6.58 -7.62
CA ALA A 76 3.56 5.65 -7.06
C ALA A 76 4.19 4.75 -5.98
N TYR A 77 5.38 4.22 -6.28
CA TYR A 77 6.14 3.38 -5.35
C TYR A 77 6.52 4.12 -4.07
N GLU A 78 6.93 5.38 -4.16
CA GLU A 78 7.24 6.22 -3.00
C GLU A 78 6.03 6.37 -2.07
N ARG A 79 4.83 6.60 -2.62
CA ARG A 79 3.58 6.67 -1.84
C ARG A 79 3.26 5.33 -1.18
N TRP A 80 3.39 4.24 -1.93
CA TRP A 80 3.19 2.89 -1.40
C TRP A 80 4.15 2.58 -0.24
N TRP A 81 5.43 2.91 -0.43
CA TRP A 81 6.48 2.70 0.56
C TRP A 81 6.30 3.60 1.81
N GLU A 82 5.88 4.86 1.64
CA GLU A 82 5.53 5.75 2.75
C GLU A 82 4.38 5.14 3.57
N GLY A 83 3.31 4.68 2.91
CA GLY A 83 2.21 3.97 3.55
C GLY A 83 2.67 2.75 4.35
N ARG A 84 3.55 1.92 3.76
CA ARG A 84 4.11 0.73 4.44
C ARG A 84 4.93 1.12 5.68
N ARG A 85 5.73 2.18 5.59
CA ARG A 85 6.54 2.70 6.70
C ARG A 85 5.66 3.21 7.84
N LEU A 86 4.60 3.95 7.53
CA LEU A 86 3.64 4.47 8.51
C LEU A 86 2.93 3.35 9.27
N TRP A 87 2.45 2.32 8.57
CA TRP A 87 1.88 1.14 9.22
C TRP A 87 2.92 0.34 10.03
N GLY A 88 4.20 0.35 9.62
CA GLY A 88 5.30 -0.18 10.42
C GLY A 88 5.55 0.62 11.71
N GLN A 89 5.49 1.95 11.63
CA GLN A 89 5.59 2.83 12.78
C GLN A 89 4.42 2.61 13.75
N LEU A 90 3.21 2.36 13.23
CA LEU A 90 2.04 2.03 14.03
C LEU A 90 2.25 0.74 14.85
N VAL A 91 2.81 -0.30 14.23
CA VAL A 91 3.18 -1.56 14.93
C VAL A 91 4.16 -1.28 16.06
N ASN A 92 5.22 -0.53 15.77
CA ASN A 92 6.27 -0.22 16.74
C ASN A 92 5.72 0.59 17.92
N SER A 93 4.95 1.65 17.64
CA SER A 93 4.37 2.48 18.69
C SER A 93 3.38 1.69 19.56
N SER A 94 2.49 0.91 18.94
CA SER A 94 1.54 0.04 19.65
C SER A 94 2.25 -0.92 20.61
N ARG A 95 3.36 -1.53 20.18
CA ARG A 95 4.19 -2.40 21.00
C ARG A 95 4.86 -1.63 22.15
N ASN A 96 5.41 -0.45 21.88
CA ASN A 96 6.06 0.38 22.90
C ASN A 96 5.09 0.82 23.99
N ILE A 97 3.88 1.26 23.62
CA ILE A 97 2.81 1.60 24.58
C ILE A 97 2.51 0.38 25.45
N ALA A 98 2.32 -0.80 24.84
CA ALA A 98 2.02 -2.03 25.56
C ALA A 98 3.14 -2.42 26.54
N LEU A 99 4.42 -2.35 26.12
CA LEU A 99 5.56 -2.67 26.98
C LEU A 99 5.68 -1.70 28.16
N LYS A 100 5.50 -0.39 27.91
CA LYS A 100 5.57 0.62 28.97
C LYS A 100 4.43 0.43 29.97
N LEU A 101 3.20 0.22 29.50
CA LEU A 101 2.05 -0.09 30.36
C LEU A 101 2.25 -1.39 31.14
N HIS A 102 2.83 -2.42 30.51
CA HIS A 102 3.15 -3.68 31.18
C HIS A 102 4.08 -3.47 32.38
N ALA A 103 5.10 -2.64 32.22
CA ALA A 103 6.08 -2.34 33.25
C ALA A 103 5.54 -1.40 34.35
N CYS A 104 4.62 -0.50 34.00
CA CYS A 104 4.10 0.50 34.96
C CYS A 104 2.90 -0.01 35.76
N LEU A 105 2.08 -0.91 35.21
CA LEU A 105 0.85 -1.38 35.85
C LEU A 105 1.01 -2.77 36.47
N PRO A 106 0.38 -3.06 37.63
CA PRO A 106 0.34 -4.42 38.20
C PRO A 106 -0.29 -5.45 37.25
N GLU A 107 0.10 -6.73 37.34
CA GLU A 107 -0.34 -7.80 36.41
C GLU A 107 -1.86 -7.95 36.29
N ARG A 108 -2.61 -7.74 37.38
CA ARG A 108 -4.08 -7.87 37.43
C ARG A 108 -4.83 -6.55 37.29
N HIS A 109 -4.15 -5.51 36.81
CA HIS A 109 -4.76 -4.20 36.66
C HIS A 109 -5.77 -4.16 35.50
N SER A 110 -7.00 -3.71 35.76
CA SER A 110 -8.09 -3.71 34.77
C SER A 110 -7.77 -2.88 33.53
N SER A 111 -7.03 -1.77 33.69
CA SER A 111 -6.64 -0.90 32.57
C SER A 111 -5.71 -1.56 31.55
N ARG A 112 -5.04 -2.67 31.90
CA ARG A 112 -4.21 -3.40 30.93
C ARG A 112 -5.07 -3.94 29.78
N ALA A 113 -6.23 -4.52 30.11
CA ALA A 113 -7.18 -5.01 29.12
C ALA A 113 -7.84 -3.87 28.34
N VAL A 114 -8.17 -2.76 29.01
CA VAL A 114 -8.76 -1.57 28.38
C VAL A 114 -7.80 -0.97 27.36
N CYS A 115 -6.55 -0.66 27.76
CA CYS A 115 -5.55 -0.11 26.86
C CYS A 115 -5.25 -1.06 25.69
N ALA A 116 -5.17 -2.37 25.95
CA ALA A 116 -4.98 -3.36 24.89
C ALA A 116 -6.09 -3.30 23.83
N ALA A 117 -7.34 -3.28 24.28
CA ALA A 117 -8.50 -3.16 23.40
C ALA A 117 -8.52 -1.83 22.63
N LEU A 118 -8.13 -0.72 23.26
CA LEU A 118 -8.08 0.59 22.62
C LEU A 118 -7.00 0.66 21.52
N ILE A 119 -5.80 0.14 21.78
CA ILE A 119 -4.71 0.10 20.79
C ILE A 119 -5.11 -0.78 19.59
N GLU A 120 -5.68 -1.96 19.86
CA GLU A 120 -6.21 -2.85 18.80
C GLU A 120 -7.30 -2.15 17.99
N ARG A 121 -8.29 -1.55 18.67
CA ARG A 121 -9.41 -0.87 18.02
C ARG A 121 -8.93 0.31 17.18
N PHE A 122 -7.88 1.01 17.59
CA PHE A 122 -7.29 2.09 16.80
C PHE A 122 -6.81 1.59 15.44
N ALA A 123 -6.05 0.47 15.41
CA ALA A 123 -5.53 -0.09 14.16
C ALA A 123 -6.67 -0.49 13.20
N TRP A 124 -7.71 -1.16 13.70
CA TRP A 124 -8.90 -1.51 12.90
C TRP A 124 -9.67 -0.29 12.42
N THR A 125 -9.89 0.68 13.30
CA THR A 125 -10.62 1.91 12.94
C THR A 125 -9.86 2.72 11.89
N LEU A 126 -8.52 2.77 11.97
CA LEU A 126 -7.69 3.41 10.96
C LEU A 126 -7.80 2.69 9.60
N ARG A 127 -7.72 1.35 9.60
CA ARG A 127 -7.90 0.53 8.39
C ARG A 127 -9.25 0.82 7.72
N GLU A 128 -10.33 0.76 8.48
CA GLU A 128 -11.68 1.03 7.97
C GLU A 128 -11.84 2.47 7.46
N HIS A 129 -11.28 3.44 8.18
CA HIS A 129 -11.28 4.84 7.77
C HIS A 129 -10.54 5.06 6.44
N LEU A 130 -9.37 4.41 6.27
CA LEU A 130 -8.58 4.48 5.05
C LEU A 130 -9.17 3.68 3.90
N LEU A 131 -10.04 2.71 4.14
CA LEU A 131 -10.77 2.02 3.06
C LEU A 131 -12.05 2.76 2.69
N ASN A 132 -13.01 2.84 3.61
CA ASN A 132 -14.38 3.26 3.36
C ASN A 132 -14.61 4.79 3.51
N GLY A 133 -13.60 5.52 3.97
CA GLY A 133 -13.76 6.93 4.35
C GLY A 133 -14.39 7.09 5.75
N ALA A 134 -14.58 8.33 6.19
CA ALA A 134 -15.16 8.62 7.48
C ALA A 134 -16.68 8.32 7.46
N ALA A 135 -17.10 7.17 7.99
CA ALA A 135 -18.50 6.99 8.36
C ALA A 135 -18.83 7.97 9.50
N PRO A 136 -19.77 8.92 9.31
CA PRO A 136 -20.14 9.83 10.38
C PRO A 136 -20.76 9.03 11.53
N SER A 137 -20.12 9.09 12.69
CA SER A 137 -20.70 8.55 13.91
C SER A 137 -21.73 9.55 14.44
N THR A 138 -22.99 9.38 14.03
CA THR A 138 -24.11 10.17 14.53
C THR A 138 -24.19 10.06 16.05
N GLY A 139 -24.03 11.19 16.75
CA GLY A 139 -24.16 11.28 18.21
C GLY A 139 -22.87 11.14 19.03
N ALA A 140 -21.70 10.93 18.40
CA ALA A 140 -20.43 10.91 19.12
C ALA A 140 -19.82 12.33 19.25
N ALA A 141 -19.22 12.65 20.40
CA ALA A 141 -18.55 13.95 20.62
C ALA A 141 -17.37 14.19 19.65
N ILE A 142 -16.68 13.12 19.24
CA ILE A 142 -15.66 13.15 18.19
C ILE A 142 -16.15 12.27 17.03
N SER A 143 -16.46 12.93 15.90
CA SER A 143 -16.97 12.27 14.69
C SER A 143 -15.89 11.47 13.95
N HIS A 144 -14.62 11.92 14.03
CA HIS A 144 -13.47 11.28 13.40
C HIS A 144 -13.07 10.01 14.15
N GLY A 145 -13.32 8.83 13.53
CA GLY A 145 -13.15 7.52 14.15
C GLY A 145 -11.78 7.30 14.81
N PRO A 146 -10.66 7.36 14.07
CA PRO A 146 -9.33 7.15 14.65
C PRO A 146 -9.01 8.12 15.80
N ASN A 147 -9.37 9.39 15.65
CA ASN A 147 -9.13 10.41 16.69
C ASN A 147 -9.96 10.15 17.93
N ARG A 148 -11.19 9.65 17.78
CA ARG A 148 -12.02 9.24 18.93
C ARG A 148 -11.34 8.13 19.73
N VAL A 149 -10.86 7.07 19.07
CA VAL A 149 -10.19 5.97 19.76
C VAL A 149 -8.87 6.43 20.40
N SER A 150 -8.11 7.30 19.72
CA SER A 150 -6.91 7.92 20.29
C SER A 150 -7.24 8.77 21.53
N ALA A 151 -8.30 9.58 21.48
CA ALA A 151 -8.75 10.38 22.63
C ALA A 151 -9.20 9.51 23.82
N GLU A 152 -9.87 8.38 23.57
CA GLU A 152 -10.23 7.41 24.61
C GLU A 152 -8.98 6.80 25.26
N LEU A 153 -7.94 6.49 24.46
CA LEU A 153 -6.66 6.00 25.00
C LEU A 153 -5.94 7.08 25.83
N PHE A 154 -5.89 8.31 25.35
CA PHE A 154 -5.36 9.44 26.14
C PHE A 154 -6.12 9.63 27.45
N THR A 155 -7.45 9.54 27.41
CA THR A 155 -8.30 9.70 28.59
C THR A 155 -8.03 8.60 29.63
N GLU A 156 -7.84 7.36 29.19
CA GLU A 156 -7.51 6.26 30.12
C GLU A 156 -6.12 6.42 30.73
N VAL A 157 -5.13 6.86 29.96
CA VAL A 157 -3.77 7.11 30.49
C VAL A 157 -3.76 8.32 31.43
N ASP A 158 -4.50 9.39 31.13
CA ASP A 158 -4.66 10.54 32.01
C ASP A 158 -5.40 10.17 33.31
N ARG A 159 -6.41 9.29 33.23
CA ARG A 159 -7.10 8.74 34.41
C ARG A 159 -6.11 8.05 35.35
N LEU A 160 -5.28 7.16 34.82
CA LEU A 160 -4.24 6.44 35.57
C LEU A 160 -3.23 7.40 36.24
N TYR A 161 -2.89 8.50 35.57
CA TYR A 161 -2.05 9.53 36.17
C TYR A 161 -2.77 10.26 37.32
N ARG A 162 -4.01 10.71 37.11
CA ARG A 162 -4.79 11.43 38.12
C ARG A 162 -5.11 10.60 39.36
N THR A 163 -5.25 9.28 39.22
CA THR A 163 -5.46 8.35 40.34
C THR A 163 -4.16 7.97 41.05
N GLY A 164 -3.01 8.46 40.57
CA GLY A 164 -1.70 8.18 41.16
C GLY A 164 -1.14 6.80 40.83
N GLU A 165 -1.75 6.08 39.89
CA GLU A 165 -1.30 4.75 39.43
C GLU A 165 -0.12 4.85 38.45
N LEU A 166 0.01 5.99 37.77
CA LEU A 166 1.20 6.37 37.00
C LEU A 166 1.91 7.55 37.64
N THR A 167 3.24 7.44 37.74
CA THR A 167 4.08 8.58 38.08
C THR A 167 4.15 9.58 36.93
N ASP A 168 4.47 10.82 37.27
CA ASP A 168 4.65 11.93 36.33
C ASP A 168 5.69 11.62 35.21
N THR A 169 6.80 10.96 35.57
CA THR A 169 7.80 10.50 34.60
C THR A 169 7.27 9.39 33.67
N GLN A 170 6.50 8.44 34.20
CA GLN A 170 5.90 7.38 33.38
C GLN A 170 4.86 7.95 32.42
N TYR A 171 4.00 8.85 32.89
CA TYR A 171 3.00 9.53 32.07
C TYR A 171 3.64 10.30 30.91
N ARG A 172 4.67 11.12 31.19
CA ARG A 172 5.43 11.84 30.15
C ARG A 172 6.14 10.91 29.17
N ASN A 173 6.58 9.73 29.60
CA ASN A 173 7.24 8.77 28.73
C ASN A 173 6.25 7.98 27.85
N LEU A 174 4.97 7.89 28.21
CA LEU A 174 3.94 7.26 27.38
C LEU A 174 3.38 8.20 26.31
N ASN A 175 3.16 9.47 26.66
CA ASN A 175 2.46 10.42 25.79
C ASN A 175 3.01 10.50 24.35
N PRO A 176 4.34 10.56 24.10
CA PRO A 176 4.87 10.60 22.74
C PRO A 176 4.45 9.40 21.88
N ASP A 177 4.40 8.19 22.44
CA ASP A 177 4.01 7.00 21.67
C ASP A 177 2.52 7.04 21.32
N ILE A 178 1.66 7.52 22.24
CA ILE A 178 0.23 7.67 21.98
C ILE A 178 -0.01 8.73 20.90
N SER A 179 0.73 9.84 20.92
CA SER A 179 0.66 10.88 19.89
C SER A 179 1.03 10.37 18.50
N ILE A 180 2.02 9.46 18.40
CA ILE A 180 2.42 8.84 17.13
C ILE A 180 1.24 8.15 16.43
N LEU A 181 0.26 7.61 17.19
CA LEU A 181 -0.93 6.99 16.59
C LEU A 181 -1.70 8.02 15.74
N ALA A 182 -1.95 9.21 16.29
CA ALA A 182 -2.63 10.30 15.58
C ALA A 182 -1.79 10.85 14.42
N ASP A 183 -0.47 10.97 14.60
CA ASP A 183 0.44 11.42 13.55
C ASP A 183 0.44 10.46 12.34
N VAL A 184 0.44 9.15 12.61
CA VAL A 184 0.32 8.12 11.56
C VAL A 184 -1.02 8.24 10.84
N CYS A 185 -2.13 8.48 11.55
CA CYS A 185 -3.43 8.71 10.93
C CYS A 185 -3.39 9.90 9.96
N GLY A 186 -2.90 11.06 10.43
CA GLY A 186 -2.80 12.27 9.61
C GLY A 186 -1.89 12.09 8.39
N ALA A 187 -0.78 11.35 8.53
CA ALA A 187 0.10 11.04 7.41
C ALA A 187 -0.56 10.10 6.39
N CYS A 188 -1.25 9.05 6.83
CA CYS A 188 -2.01 8.16 5.94
C CYS A 188 -3.14 8.92 5.22
N GLU A 189 -3.84 9.83 5.90
CA GLU A 189 -4.85 10.70 5.30
C GLU A 189 -4.25 11.61 4.23
N ARG A 190 -3.06 12.18 4.45
CA ARG A 190 -2.37 13.00 3.44
C ARG A 190 -2.06 12.18 2.19
N ILE A 191 -1.56 10.94 2.35
CA ILE A 191 -1.32 10.04 1.22
C ILE A 191 -2.63 9.73 0.48
N LYS A 192 -3.73 9.46 1.19
CA LYS A 192 -5.03 9.14 0.57
C LYS A 192 -5.68 10.35 -0.12
N LYS A 193 -5.66 11.52 0.52
CA LYS A 193 -6.37 12.73 0.07
C LYS A 193 -5.59 13.55 -0.97
N THR A 194 -4.29 13.36 -1.07
CA THR A 194 -3.42 14.08 -2.02
C THR A 194 -2.92 13.12 -3.11
N PRO A 195 -3.74 12.83 -4.13
CA PRO A 195 -3.33 11.98 -5.25
C PRO A 195 -2.27 12.67 -6.13
N ILE A 196 -1.63 11.90 -7.01
CA ILE A 196 -0.75 12.45 -8.04
C ILE A 196 -1.57 13.44 -8.88
N PRO A 197 -1.03 14.63 -9.24
CA PRO A 197 -1.79 15.64 -9.97
C PRO A 197 -2.49 15.07 -11.20
N TYR A 198 -3.81 15.30 -11.29
CA TYR A 198 -4.65 14.74 -12.34
C TYR A 198 -4.12 15.04 -13.75
N SER A 199 -3.60 16.25 -13.98
CA SER A 199 -3.02 16.64 -15.27
C SER A 199 -1.84 15.77 -15.69
N TYR A 200 -1.02 15.32 -14.74
CA TYR A 200 0.12 14.45 -15.00
C TYR A 200 -0.34 13.04 -15.41
N SER A 201 -1.23 12.43 -14.63
CA SER A 201 -1.80 11.11 -14.95
C SER A 201 -2.58 11.13 -16.27
N LEU A 202 -3.35 12.19 -16.53
CA LEU A 202 -4.08 12.35 -17.79
C LEU A 202 -3.14 12.50 -18.98
N PHE A 203 -2.06 13.27 -18.83
CA PHE A 203 -1.07 13.47 -19.88
C PHE A 203 -0.40 12.16 -20.28
N ILE A 204 0.05 11.35 -19.30
CA ILE A 204 0.67 10.05 -19.57
C ILE A 204 -0.30 9.11 -20.28
N LYS A 205 -1.53 8.96 -19.78
CA LYS A 205 -2.54 8.09 -20.41
C LYS A 205 -2.84 8.50 -21.86
N LYS A 206 -2.99 9.80 -22.13
CA LYS A 206 -3.17 10.33 -23.49
C LYS A 206 -1.94 10.07 -24.36
N PHE A 207 -0.74 10.22 -23.81
CA PHE A 207 0.48 10.03 -24.57
C PHE A 207 0.70 8.56 -24.93
N VAL A 208 0.48 7.62 -24.00
CA VAL A 208 0.48 6.16 -24.26
C VAL A 208 -0.52 5.80 -25.34
N PHE A 209 -1.74 6.36 -25.26
CA PHE A 209 -2.78 6.12 -26.27
C PHE A 209 -2.34 6.60 -27.67
N VAL A 210 -1.92 7.87 -27.79
CA VAL A 210 -1.48 8.43 -29.08
C VAL A 210 -0.29 7.66 -29.64
N TYR A 211 0.71 7.35 -28.81
CA TYR A 211 1.89 6.60 -29.20
C TYR A 211 1.55 5.21 -29.73
N THR A 212 0.62 4.51 -29.08
CA THR A 212 0.22 3.17 -29.51
C THR A 212 -0.61 3.20 -30.79
N VAL A 213 -1.51 4.18 -30.94
CA VAL A 213 -2.35 4.34 -32.14
C VAL A 213 -1.52 4.78 -33.35
N SER A 214 -0.47 5.58 -33.17
CA SER A 214 0.40 5.99 -34.28
C SER A 214 1.42 4.93 -34.70
N MET A 215 1.74 3.98 -33.82
CA MET A 215 2.78 2.98 -34.03
C MET A 215 2.59 2.06 -35.26
N PRO A 216 1.38 1.55 -35.56
CA PRO A 216 1.13 0.76 -36.76
C PRO A 216 1.63 1.41 -38.05
N PHE A 217 1.44 2.72 -38.21
CA PHE A 217 1.89 3.47 -39.39
C PHE A 217 3.41 3.49 -39.53
N CYS A 218 4.13 3.45 -38.40
CA CYS A 218 5.58 3.37 -38.40
C CYS A 218 6.09 1.93 -38.63
N PHE A 219 5.41 0.93 -38.08
CA PHE A 219 5.89 -0.45 -38.08
C PHE A 219 5.46 -1.23 -39.33
N ALA A 220 4.32 -0.91 -39.93
CA ALA A 220 3.82 -1.60 -41.12
C ALA A 220 4.83 -1.57 -42.29
N PRO A 221 5.41 -0.42 -42.68
CA PRO A 221 6.39 -0.39 -43.78
C PRO A 221 7.71 -1.12 -43.49
N LEU A 222 8.03 -1.32 -42.21
CA LEU A 222 9.31 -1.91 -41.76
C LEU A 222 9.20 -3.43 -41.54
N PHE A 223 8.05 -3.89 -41.03
CA PHE A 223 7.88 -5.25 -40.53
C PHE A 223 6.72 -6.00 -41.20
N GLY A 224 5.90 -5.35 -42.03
CA GLY A 224 4.70 -5.93 -42.61
C GLY A 224 3.78 -6.49 -41.53
N TYR A 225 3.25 -7.69 -41.72
CA TYR A 225 2.35 -8.35 -40.76
C TYR A 225 2.98 -8.63 -39.38
N TRP A 226 4.31 -8.64 -39.25
CA TRP A 226 4.95 -8.73 -37.93
C TRP A 226 4.69 -7.49 -37.06
N SER A 227 4.33 -6.35 -37.67
CA SER A 227 3.94 -5.15 -36.94
C SER A 227 2.80 -5.44 -35.96
N ILE A 228 1.86 -6.33 -36.30
CA ILE A 228 0.69 -6.67 -35.48
C ILE A 228 1.15 -7.16 -34.11
N LEU A 229 2.05 -8.15 -34.11
CA LEU A 229 2.62 -8.70 -32.88
C LEU A 229 3.41 -7.64 -32.11
N LEU A 230 4.30 -6.92 -32.81
CA LEU A 230 5.20 -5.95 -32.18
C LEU A 230 4.47 -4.78 -31.53
N SER A 231 3.47 -4.18 -32.20
CA SER A 231 2.69 -3.08 -31.64
C SER A 231 1.77 -3.54 -30.50
N THR A 232 1.20 -4.74 -30.62
CA THR A 232 0.38 -5.32 -29.53
C THR A 232 1.23 -5.62 -28.31
N PHE A 233 2.44 -6.16 -28.50
CA PHE A 233 3.40 -6.39 -27.42
C PHE A 233 3.85 -5.06 -26.79
N MET A 234 4.10 -4.02 -27.58
CA MET A 234 4.49 -2.72 -27.06
C MET A 234 3.36 -2.07 -26.24
N LEU A 235 2.10 -2.15 -26.69
CA LEU A 235 0.95 -1.76 -25.88
C LEU A 235 0.93 -2.52 -24.55
N TYR A 236 1.13 -3.83 -24.59
CA TYR A 236 1.15 -4.64 -23.39
C TYR A 236 2.22 -4.17 -22.41
N VAL A 237 3.45 -3.91 -22.87
CA VAL A 237 4.54 -3.42 -22.01
C VAL A 237 4.21 -2.04 -21.42
N LEU A 238 3.88 -1.05 -22.26
CA LEU A 238 3.63 0.32 -21.80
C LEU A 238 2.37 0.42 -20.94
N GLY A 239 1.29 -0.25 -21.36
CA GLY A 239 0.03 -0.31 -20.62
C GLY A 239 0.18 -1.07 -19.30
N SER A 240 1.01 -2.11 -19.24
CA SER A 240 1.25 -2.84 -17.99
C SER A 240 1.99 -1.98 -16.96
N LEU A 241 3.01 -1.23 -17.39
CA LEU A 241 3.72 -0.31 -16.50
C LEU A 241 2.78 0.76 -15.92
N GLU A 242 1.92 1.35 -16.75
CA GLU A 242 0.94 2.33 -16.30
C GLU A 242 -0.09 1.71 -15.33
N LEU A 243 -0.58 0.49 -15.61
CA LEU A 243 -1.51 -0.20 -14.71
C LEU A 243 -0.87 -0.55 -13.37
N ILE A 244 0.38 -1.01 -13.35
CA ILE A 244 1.12 -1.27 -12.11
C ILE A 244 1.26 0.02 -11.31
N ALA A 245 1.63 1.12 -11.97
CA ALA A 245 1.77 2.42 -11.34
C ALA A 245 0.44 3.00 -10.83
N GLU A 246 -0.69 2.63 -11.44
CA GLU A 246 -2.05 2.95 -10.99
C GLU A 246 -2.45 2.11 -9.76
N GLU A 247 -2.22 0.80 -9.79
CA GLU A 247 -2.53 -0.10 -8.67
C GLU A 247 -1.78 0.28 -7.39
N ILE A 248 -0.47 0.55 -7.46
CA ILE A 248 0.31 0.89 -6.26
C ILE A 248 0.17 2.36 -5.83
N GLU A 249 -0.48 3.21 -6.63
CA GLU A 249 -0.65 4.64 -6.30
C GLU A 249 -1.49 4.83 -5.03
N ASN A 250 -2.50 3.99 -4.81
CA ASN A 250 -3.40 4.07 -3.66
C ASN A 250 -3.21 2.87 -2.72
N PRO A 251 -2.22 2.91 -1.81
CA PRO A 251 -1.80 1.73 -1.06
C PRO A 251 -2.81 1.20 -0.02
N PHE A 252 -3.93 1.87 0.19
CA PHE A 252 -4.91 1.56 1.24
C PHE A 252 -6.26 1.05 0.70
N GLY A 253 -6.31 0.62 -0.56
CA GLY A 253 -7.49 0.00 -1.15
C GLY A 253 -7.61 -1.50 -0.86
N ASP A 254 -8.38 -2.18 -1.72
CA ASP A 254 -8.60 -3.64 -1.71
C ASP A 254 -7.96 -4.34 -2.94
N ASP A 255 -7.08 -3.66 -3.69
CA ASP A 255 -6.37 -4.26 -4.81
C ASP A 255 -5.34 -5.31 -4.33
N ALA A 256 -4.98 -6.23 -5.22
CA ALA A 256 -4.07 -7.33 -4.89
C ALA A 256 -2.71 -6.84 -4.37
N ASN A 257 -2.26 -5.68 -4.87
CA ASN A 257 -0.97 -5.06 -4.57
C ASN A 257 -1.03 -4.01 -3.44
N ASP A 258 -2.21 -3.77 -2.87
CA ASP A 258 -2.37 -2.89 -1.72
C ASP A 258 -1.77 -3.48 -0.46
N LEU A 259 -1.48 -2.59 0.49
CA LEU A 259 -0.91 -2.96 1.77
C LEU A 259 -1.86 -3.89 2.52
N PRO A 260 -1.35 -4.98 3.12
CA PRO A 260 -2.17 -5.92 3.88
C PRO A 260 -2.49 -5.34 5.28
N THR A 261 -3.20 -4.20 5.32
CA THR A 261 -3.52 -3.46 6.54
C THR A 261 -4.30 -4.31 7.55
N ASP A 262 -5.13 -5.25 7.06
CA ASP A 262 -5.77 -6.30 7.85
C ASP A 262 -4.79 -7.16 8.64
N GLU A 263 -3.80 -7.73 7.96
CA GLU A 263 -2.81 -8.60 8.59
C GLU A 263 -1.91 -7.82 9.55
N ILE A 264 -1.62 -6.56 9.21
CA ILE A 264 -0.87 -5.67 10.11
C ILE A 264 -1.70 -5.36 11.37
N ALA A 265 -3.00 -5.08 11.24
CA ALA A 265 -3.89 -4.86 12.39
C ALA A 265 -4.02 -6.11 13.27
N LYS A 266 -4.17 -7.30 12.68
CA LYS A 266 -4.12 -8.57 13.41
C LYS A 266 -2.80 -8.77 14.16
N THR A 267 -1.68 -8.43 13.51
CA THR A 267 -0.35 -8.50 14.14
C THR A 267 -0.24 -7.54 15.32
N ILE A 268 -0.77 -6.32 15.21
CA ILE A 268 -0.84 -5.36 16.33
C ILE A 268 -1.65 -5.95 17.48
N ALA A 269 -2.85 -6.45 17.21
CA ALA A 269 -3.72 -7.07 18.21
C ALA A 269 -3.02 -8.22 18.95
N ALA A 270 -2.37 -9.13 18.21
CA ALA A 270 -1.64 -10.26 18.78
C ALA A 270 -0.50 -9.80 19.71
N ASN A 271 0.36 -8.88 19.25
CA ASN A 271 1.46 -8.33 20.05
C ASN A 271 0.97 -7.69 21.34
N VAL A 272 -0.08 -6.85 21.26
CA VAL A 272 -0.57 -6.08 22.41
C VAL A 272 -1.23 -7.00 23.44
N ARG A 273 -2.01 -8.01 22.99
CA ARG A 273 -2.63 -9.00 23.87
C ARG A 273 -1.59 -9.88 24.57
N GLU A 274 -0.56 -10.34 23.85
CA GLU A 274 0.54 -11.11 24.45
C GLU A 274 1.22 -10.33 25.59
N ILE A 275 1.44 -9.03 25.40
CA ILE A 275 2.13 -8.19 26.38
C ILE A 275 1.22 -7.82 27.56
N LEU A 276 -0.02 -7.41 27.31
CA LEU A 276 -0.89 -6.82 28.33
C LEU A 276 -1.95 -7.77 28.90
N ALA A 277 -2.47 -8.70 28.10
CA ALA A 277 -3.58 -9.57 28.49
C ALA A 277 -3.12 -10.93 29.06
N ASP A 278 -2.04 -11.52 28.53
CA ASP A 278 -1.58 -12.87 28.93
C ASP A 278 -0.77 -12.90 30.24
N GLY A 279 -0.50 -11.74 30.86
CA GLY A 279 0.05 -11.66 32.21
C GLY A 279 -0.86 -12.31 33.27
N ALA A 280 -2.17 -12.35 33.03
CA ALA A 280 -3.12 -13.00 33.94
C ALA A 280 -2.99 -14.54 33.96
N GLY A 281 -2.41 -15.16 32.93
CA GLY A 281 -2.34 -16.62 32.75
C GLY A 281 -1.01 -17.28 33.12
N ARG A 282 0.08 -16.53 33.35
CA ARG A 282 1.43 -17.10 33.57
C ARG A 282 1.82 -17.31 35.04
N ALA A 283 1.03 -16.86 36.02
CA ALA A 283 1.32 -16.96 37.46
C ALA A 283 1.25 -18.38 38.06
N GLN A 284 1.26 -19.45 37.26
CA GLN A 284 1.30 -20.84 37.75
C GLN A 284 2.62 -21.58 37.49
N ARG A 285 3.64 -20.95 36.91
CA ARG A 285 4.98 -21.57 36.83
C ARG A 285 5.91 -20.92 37.85
N PRO A 286 6.28 -21.63 38.94
CA PRO A 286 7.21 -21.08 39.91
C PRO A 286 8.57 -20.86 39.24
N LEU A 287 9.06 -19.62 39.35
CA LEU A 287 10.43 -19.20 39.03
C LEU A 287 11.41 -19.84 40.03
N HIS A 288 11.60 -21.15 39.95
CA HIS A 288 12.70 -21.85 40.60
C HIS A 288 13.50 -22.57 39.51
N ARG A 289 14.51 -21.89 38.95
CA ARG A 289 15.76 -22.44 38.37
C ARG A 289 16.40 -21.45 37.37
N ILE A 290 16.95 -20.33 37.83
CA ILE A 290 17.97 -19.61 37.03
C ILE A 290 19.21 -19.17 37.86
N PHE A 291 19.18 -19.20 39.20
CA PHE A 291 20.39 -18.91 39.99
C PHE A 291 20.75 -20.07 40.92
N ARG A 292 21.52 -21.05 40.40
CA ARG A 292 22.50 -21.88 41.13
C ARG A 292 23.10 -22.93 40.19
N ALA A 293 24.18 -22.57 39.51
CA ALA A 293 25.22 -23.50 39.06
C ALA A 293 26.38 -22.67 38.50
N ASN A 294 27.23 -22.14 39.39
CA ASN A 294 28.66 -21.88 39.16
C ASN A 294 29.25 -21.31 40.47
N ALA A 295 29.37 -22.19 41.46
CA ALA A 295 30.22 -22.01 42.63
C ALA A 295 30.39 -23.40 43.29
N ALA A 296 31.26 -24.22 42.69
CA ALA A 296 32.04 -25.30 43.30
C ALA A 296 32.96 -25.87 42.21
#